data_AF-A0A6G0VLZ6-F1
#
_entry.id   AF-A0A6G0VLZ6-F1
#
_cell.length_a   1.000
_cell.length_b   1.000
_cell.length_c   1.000
_cell.angle_alpha   90.00
_cell.angle_beta   90.00
_cell.angle_gamma   90.00
#
_symmetry.space_group_name_H-M   'P 1'
#
loop_
_entity.id
_entity.type
_entity.pdbx_description
1 polymer ?
#
loop_
_entity_poly.entity_id
_entity_poly.type
_entity_poly.pdbx_seq_one_letter_code
_entity_poly.pdbx_strand_id
1 'polypeptide(L)'
;GHTGKHSCLRCQTVGIWSNENKSVYFPDGSSSLRNHDDFVSYSDPEFHCGETIFTRIPKFDIIRSIPFDFMHCSCIGVMKKILRFWIGGIKRHHLNLPSNLLSILDKRLNKVGQYIPSEFQRSPNENSRKHPIRDSNRWKATELRQSLMYTDMVVFKGIISNEVYDHFMEFCIAMRILSINHITEEFNQYAKSLIFHFVEKFGHIYGTMYTSHNIHVILHLADDVKKFGSINNFSAFPFEIKPLQQLARRYTEDKMLQSEQPVRDSNILGPLNSRCKLKNRPLTLDADANKPQFTGWKMKQFILKLNNCDNCVKMNNNDIVVIENIATSKLDDNIIIIGRKYDKLSEFFDKPCPSSLLNIQKARQIGHLQSWKIIDVKEKMMHLPINDSREFVILSLSWNAVLFTETNEIIHVPITWLINPTCCWFPYIACDNQEKSFSSSQIMYMINKCVPPNEKYGRHYAISVLAGPFDKISKAKKVSKA
;
A
#
# COMPACT_ATOMS: atom_id res chain seq x y z
N GLY A 1 27.16 -9.15 -8.23
CA GLY A 1 26.65 -8.04 -7.39
C GLY A 1 26.03 -6.95 -8.27
N HIS A 2 25.20 -6.05 -7.73
CA HIS A 2 24.41 -5.06 -8.51
C HIS A 2 25.23 -4.07 -9.36
N THR A 3 26.56 -4.05 -9.21
CA THR A 3 27.51 -3.25 -9.98
C THR A 3 28.20 -4.03 -11.10
N GLY A 4 27.90 -5.33 -11.26
CA GLY A 4 28.45 -6.16 -12.31
C GLY A 4 27.72 -5.98 -13.65
N LYS A 5 28.42 -6.20 -14.76
CA LYS A 5 27.83 -6.17 -16.11
C LYS A 5 26.81 -7.29 -16.32
N HIS A 6 27.10 -8.49 -15.83
CA HIS A 6 26.22 -9.66 -15.90
C HIS A 6 25.57 -9.86 -14.54
N SER A 7 24.71 -8.93 -14.10
CA SER A 7 24.16 -8.96 -12.73
C SER A 7 22.68 -9.30 -12.62
N CYS A 8 21.93 -9.25 -13.72
CA CYS A 8 20.52 -9.65 -13.69
C CYS A 8 20.39 -11.17 -13.59
N LEU A 9 19.72 -11.64 -12.53
CA LEU A 9 19.43 -13.07 -12.33
C LEU A 9 18.39 -13.61 -13.33
N ARG A 10 17.55 -12.75 -13.93
CA ARG A 10 16.39 -13.19 -14.74
C ARG A 10 16.62 -13.16 -16.23
N CYS A 11 17.55 -12.34 -16.72
CA CYS A 11 17.84 -12.24 -18.15
C CYS A 11 19.34 -12.09 -18.40
N GLN A 12 19.71 -12.28 -19.66
CA GLN A 12 21.09 -12.26 -20.14
C GLN A 12 21.55 -10.84 -20.49
N THR A 13 20.86 -9.80 -20.01
CA THR A 13 21.25 -8.41 -20.30
C THR A 13 22.69 -8.15 -19.84
N VAL A 14 23.42 -7.41 -20.65
CA VAL A 14 24.80 -7.04 -20.36
C VAL A 14 24.86 -5.54 -20.10
N GLY A 15 25.25 -5.19 -18.89
CA GLY A 15 25.44 -3.82 -18.48
C GLY A 15 26.67 -3.18 -19.11
N ILE A 16 26.59 -1.90 -19.41
CA ILE A 16 27.66 -1.08 -19.96
C ILE A 16 28.24 -0.20 -18.85
N TRP A 17 29.56 -0.10 -18.78
CA TRP A 17 30.23 0.79 -17.83
C TRP A 17 30.21 2.24 -18.35
N SER A 18 29.71 3.17 -17.53
CA SER A 18 29.80 4.61 -17.78
C SER A 18 31.00 5.19 -17.04
N ASN A 19 31.92 5.81 -17.78
CA ASN A 19 33.04 6.56 -17.21
C ASN A 19 32.59 7.83 -16.49
N GLU A 20 31.51 8.44 -16.95
CA GLU A 20 30.95 9.68 -16.38
C GLU A 20 30.32 9.43 -15.00
N ASN A 21 29.49 8.39 -14.88
CA ASN A 21 28.80 8.04 -13.63
C ASN A 21 29.57 7.03 -12.77
N LYS A 22 30.72 6.52 -13.23
CA LYS A 22 31.51 5.45 -12.59
C LYS A 22 30.64 4.28 -12.12
N SER A 23 29.73 3.85 -12.99
CA SER A 23 28.76 2.79 -12.67
C SER A 23 28.29 2.07 -13.92
N VAL A 24 27.72 0.87 -13.72
CA VAL A 24 27.12 0.06 -14.78
C VAL A 24 25.65 0.45 -14.98
N TYR A 25 25.24 0.59 -16.24
CA TYR A 25 23.86 0.80 -16.65
C TYR A 25 23.40 -0.26 -17.66
N PHE A 26 22.08 -0.47 -17.76
CA PHE A 26 21.45 -1.54 -18.53
C PHE A 26 20.52 -0.92 -19.57
N PRO A 27 21.01 -0.65 -20.80
CA PRO A 27 20.20 -0.02 -21.83
C PRO A 27 19.21 -1.00 -22.49
N ASP A 28 19.50 -2.30 -22.47
CA ASP A 28 18.67 -3.32 -23.08
C ASP A 28 17.66 -3.92 -22.08
N GLY A 29 16.37 -3.70 -22.36
CA GLY A 29 15.23 -4.24 -21.61
C GLY A 29 14.64 -5.52 -22.20
N SER A 30 15.10 -5.99 -23.36
CA SER A 30 14.48 -7.06 -24.16
C SER A 30 15.37 -8.30 -24.30
N SER A 31 16.36 -8.45 -23.43
CA SER A 31 17.28 -9.59 -23.45
C SER A 31 16.55 -10.92 -23.14
N SER A 32 17.07 -12.02 -23.69
CA SER A 32 16.63 -13.38 -23.43
C SER A 32 16.61 -13.70 -21.93
N LEU A 33 15.56 -14.37 -21.49
CA LEU A 33 15.44 -14.81 -20.10
C LEU A 33 16.41 -15.96 -19.83
N ARG A 34 16.99 -15.96 -18.63
CA ARG A 34 17.75 -17.11 -18.12
C ARG A 34 16.78 -18.23 -17.77
N ASN A 35 17.23 -19.47 -17.88
CA ASN A 35 16.50 -20.64 -17.40
C ASN A 35 17.33 -21.40 -16.36
N HIS A 36 16.67 -22.30 -15.64
CA HIS A 36 17.27 -23.05 -14.55
C HIS A 36 18.38 -23.99 -15.04
N ASP A 37 18.15 -24.69 -16.14
CA ASP A 37 19.05 -25.72 -16.64
C ASP A 37 20.39 -25.12 -17.06
N ASP A 38 20.36 -24.01 -17.81
CA ASP A 38 21.56 -23.25 -18.20
C ASP A 38 22.34 -22.72 -17.00
N PHE A 39 21.64 -22.33 -15.93
CA PHE A 39 22.28 -21.87 -14.70
C PHE A 39 22.97 -23.03 -13.97
N VAL A 40 22.35 -24.22 -13.92
CA VAL A 40 22.89 -25.39 -13.23
C VAL A 40 24.04 -26.02 -14.01
N SER A 41 24.02 -25.94 -15.33
CA SER A 41 25.14 -26.36 -16.19
C SER A 41 26.27 -25.33 -16.23
N TYR A 42 26.13 -24.19 -15.55
CA TYR A 42 27.10 -23.09 -15.54
C TYR A 42 27.46 -22.58 -16.94
N SER A 43 26.49 -22.52 -17.84
CA SER A 43 26.69 -22.16 -19.25
C SER A 43 27.07 -20.69 -19.48
N ASP A 44 26.87 -19.81 -18.48
CA ASP A 44 27.24 -18.39 -18.54
C ASP A 44 28.41 -18.05 -17.58
N PRO A 45 29.66 -18.24 -18.02
CA PRO A 45 30.83 -18.02 -17.15
C PRO A 45 31.00 -16.55 -16.72
N GLU A 46 30.42 -15.59 -17.43
CA GLU A 46 30.52 -14.16 -17.08
C GLU A 46 29.54 -13.77 -15.95
N PHE A 47 28.42 -14.50 -15.84
CA PHE A 47 27.46 -14.35 -14.75
C PHE A 47 27.90 -15.10 -13.48
N HIS A 48 28.44 -16.32 -13.62
CA HIS A 48 28.76 -17.17 -12.48
C HIS A 48 30.03 -16.73 -11.75
N CYS A 49 29.96 -16.61 -10.42
CA CYS A 49 31.13 -16.37 -9.56
C CYS A 49 31.70 -17.65 -8.93
N GLY A 50 31.19 -18.81 -9.32
CA GLY A 50 31.50 -20.12 -8.74
C GLY A 50 30.22 -20.93 -8.48
N GLU A 51 30.41 -22.14 -7.94
CA GLU A 51 29.30 -23.01 -7.62
C GLU A 51 28.47 -22.49 -6.44
N THR A 52 27.16 -22.70 -6.50
CA THR A 52 26.26 -22.37 -5.40
C THR A 52 25.53 -23.59 -4.87
N ILE A 53 25.40 -23.71 -3.55
CA ILE A 53 24.65 -24.79 -2.91
C ILE A 53 23.17 -24.79 -3.29
N PHE A 54 22.63 -23.66 -3.77
CA PHE A 54 21.24 -23.54 -4.18
C PHE A 54 20.88 -24.44 -5.37
N THR A 55 21.82 -24.79 -6.26
CA THR A 55 21.56 -25.72 -7.36
C THR A 55 21.31 -27.16 -6.89
N ARG A 56 21.68 -27.48 -5.65
CA ARG A 56 21.50 -28.81 -5.05
C ARG A 56 20.14 -28.98 -4.38
N ILE A 57 19.35 -27.91 -4.25
CA ILE A 57 18.03 -27.97 -3.60
C ILE A 57 17.03 -28.55 -4.61
N PRO A 58 16.45 -29.74 -4.35
CA PRO A 58 15.51 -30.35 -5.28
C PRO A 58 14.30 -29.45 -5.52
N LYS A 59 13.87 -29.33 -6.78
CA LYS A 59 12.70 -28.54 -7.22
C LYS A 59 12.80 -27.02 -6.94
N PHE A 60 13.99 -26.50 -6.62
CA PHE A 60 14.21 -25.08 -6.46
C PHE A 60 14.75 -24.47 -7.76
N ASP A 61 13.88 -23.84 -8.53
CA ASP A 61 14.29 -23.06 -9.69
C ASP A 61 14.97 -21.77 -9.21
N ILE A 62 16.29 -21.74 -9.18
CA ILE A 62 17.05 -20.58 -8.69
C ILE A 62 16.78 -19.29 -9.47
N ILE A 63 16.47 -19.39 -10.76
CA ILE A 63 16.11 -18.23 -11.57
C ILE A 63 14.76 -17.73 -11.09
N ARG A 64 13.74 -18.59 -11.03
CA ARG A 64 12.37 -18.14 -10.81
C ARG A 64 11.94 -18.04 -9.36
N SER A 65 12.68 -18.59 -8.42
CA SER A 65 12.21 -18.78 -7.03
C SER A 65 12.67 -17.69 -6.07
N ILE A 66 13.48 -16.74 -6.55
CA ILE A 66 13.95 -15.60 -5.76
C ILE A 66 13.34 -14.32 -6.36
N PRO A 67 12.34 -13.70 -5.70
CA PRO A 67 11.73 -12.48 -6.21
C PRO A 67 12.64 -11.26 -6.03
N PHE A 68 12.49 -10.27 -6.89
CA PHE A 68 13.07 -8.95 -6.62
C PHE A 68 12.23 -8.22 -5.58
N ASP A 69 12.84 -7.90 -4.44
CA ASP A 69 12.14 -7.24 -3.35
C ASP A 69 11.67 -5.83 -3.72
N PHE A 70 10.36 -5.59 -3.58
CA PHE A 70 9.74 -4.30 -3.84
C PHE A 70 10.31 -3.16 -2.99
N MET A 71 10.63 -3.41 -1.71
CA MET A 71 11.14 -2.36 -0.82
C MET A 71 12.49 -1.82 -1.31
N HIS A 72 13.43 -2.70 -1.63
CA HIS A 72 14.77 -2.34 -2.06
C HIS A 72 14.81 -1.91 -3.53
N CYS A 73 14.19 -2.65 -4.44
CA CYS A 73 14.27 -2.35 -5.87
C CYS A 73 13.43 -1.12 -6.22
N SER A 74 12.17 -1.06 -5.76
CA SER A 74 11.23 -0.01 -6.17
C SER A 74 11.26 1.21 -5.25
N CYS A 75 11.11 1.05 -3.93
CA CYS A 75 11.08 2.21 -3.03
C CYS A 75 12.48 2.83 -2.85
N ILE A 76 13.45 2.06 -2.36
CA ILE A 76 14.80 2.57 -2.11
C ILE A 76 15.57 2.77 -3.43
N GLY A 77 15.38 1.87 -4.40
CA GLY A 77 16.13 1.86 -5.65
C GLY A 77 15.61 2.88 -6.66
N VAL A 78 14.38 2.71 -7.14
CA VAL A 78 13.80 3.55 -8.20
C VAL A 78 13.28 4.87 -7.65
N MET A 79 12.37 4.84 -6.66
CA MET A 79 11.70 6.04 -6.18
C MET A 79 12.69 7.05 -5.58
N LYS A 80 13.59 6.60 -4.71
CA LYS A 80 14.64 7.48 -4.16
C LYS A 80 15.54 8.08 -5.25
N LYS A 81 15.82 7.31 -6.31
CA LYS A 81 16.64 7.78 -7.43
C LYS A 81 15.93 8.86 -8.24
N ILE A 82 14.65 8.68 -8.56
CA ILE A 82 13.82 9.70 -9.21
C ILE A 82 13.85 11.00 -8.40
N LEU A 83 13.61 10.92 -7.09
CA LEU A 83 13.65 12.10 -6.22
C LEU A 83 15.00 12.83 -6.30
N ARG A 84 16.13 12.11 -6.33
CA ARG A 84 17.48 12.69 -6.45
C ARG A 84 17.67 13.51 -7.73
N PHE A 85 17.04 13.15 -8.84
CA PHE A 85 17.08 13.94 -10.07
C PHE A 85 16.38 15.28 -9.92
N TRP A 86 15.30 15.33 -9.14
CA TRP A 86 14.52 16.55 -8.98
C TRP A 86 15.12 17.48 -7.93
N ILE A 87 15.72 16.95 -6.86
CA ILE A 87 16.22 17.74 -5.73
C ILE A 87 17.70 18.18 -5.83
N GLY A 88 18.37 17.99 -6.96
CA GLY A 88 19.78 18.36 -7.10
C GLY A 88 20.77 17.31 -6.57
N GLY A 89 20.32 16.07 -6.33
CA GLY A 89 21.17 14.95 -5.93
C GLY A 89 22.10 14.44 -7.04
N ILE A 90 21.85 14.85 -8.29
CA ILE A 90 22.73 14.69 -9.45
C ILE A 90 23.09 16.10 -9.92
N LYS A 91 24.36 16.48 -9.75
CA LYS A 91 24.81 17.85 -10.01
C LYS A 91 24.59 18.22 -11.47
N ARG A 92 23.99 19.40 -11.72
CA ARG A 92 23.78 19.99 -13.07
C ARG A 92 22.92 19.14 -14.03
N HIS A 93 22.10 18.22 -13.52
CA HIS A 93 21.11 17.51 -14.34
C HIS A 93 20.00 18.45 -14.81
N HIS A 94 19.51 18.27 -16.05
CA HIS A 94 18.47 19.13 -16.65
C HIS A 94 17.11 19.05 -15.94
N LEU A 95 16.84 17.96 -15.21
CA LEU A 95 15.65 17.78 -14.37
C LEU A 95 15.76 18.37 -12.97
N ASN A 96 16.90 18.96 -12.60
CA ASN A 96 17.05 19.59 -11.29
C ASN A 96 16.08 20.76 -11.16
N LEU A 97 15.25 20.73 -10.11
CA LEU A 97 14.31 21.80 -9.86
C LEU A 97 15.02 23.00 -9.22
N PRO A 98 14.70 24.23 -9.64
CA PRO A 98 15.19 25.44 -9.00
C PRO A 98 14.64 25.58 -7.57
N SER A 99 15.37 26.33 -6.73
CA SER A 99 15.09 26.48 -5.31
C SER A 99 13.67 26.96 -4.98
N ASN A 100 13.07 27.80 -5.82
CA ASN A 100 11.68 28.25 -5.66
C ASN A 100 10.67 27.10 -5.81
N LEU A 101 10.84 26.22 -6.81
CA LEU A 101 9.98 25.04 -6.98
C LEU A 101 10.17 24.02 -5.86
N LEU A 102 11.41 23.81 -5.41
CA LEU A 102 11.68 22.97 -4.23
C LEU A 102 11.00 23.51 -2.96
N SER A 103 10.99 24.83 -2.77
CA SER A 103 10.25 25.46 -1.67
C SER A 103 8.73 25.27 -1.78
N ILE A 104 8.18 25.24 -2.99
CA ILE A 104 6.76 24.92 -3.21
C ILE A 104 6.47 23.45 -2.87
N LEU A 105 7.34 22.52 -3.27
CA LEU A 105 7.21 21.11 -2.94
C LEU A 105 7.31 20.87 -1.43
N ASP A 106 8.23 21.54 -0.73
CA ASP A 106 8.31 21.51 0.73
C ASP A 106 6.99 21.95 1.38
N LYS A 107 6.39 23.06 0.89
CA LYS A 107 5.10 23.53 1.39
C LYS A 107 3.98 22.52 1.11
N ARG A 108 3.94 21.92 -0.09
CA ARG A 108 2.93 20.91 -0.46
C ARG A 108 3.05 19.64 0.37
N LEU A 109 4.25 19.11 0.56
CA LEU A 109 4.48 17.95 1.44
C LEU A 109 4.13 18.25 2.89
N ASN A 110 4.51 19.42 3.39
CA ASN A 110 4.12 19.84 4.74
C ASN A 110 2.60 19.89 4.91
N LYS A 111 1.89 20.37 3.87
CA LYS A 111 0.42 20.42 3.84
C LYS A 111 -0.18 19.02 3.79
N VAL A 112 0.24 18.19 2.82
CA VAL A 112 -0.21 16.79 2.66
C VAL A 112 0.10 15.95 3.89
N GLY A 113 1.21 16.22 4.58
CA GLY A 113 1.61 15.58 5.83
C GLY A 113 0.58 15.69 6.96
N GLN A 114 -0.29 16.71 6.91
CA GLN A 114 -1.39 16.93 7.86
C GLN A 114 -2.65 16.10 7.55
N TYR A 115 -2.65 15.36 6.45
CA TYR A 115 -3.78 14.55 5.97
C TYR A 115 -3.42 13.06 5.91
N ILE A 116 -2.25 12.68 6.45
CA ILE A 116 -1.80 11.28 6.49
C ILE A 116 -2.52 10.56 7.62
N PRO A 117 -3.31 9.51 7.33
CA PRO A 117 -4.05 8.75 8.34
C PRO A 117 -3.14 8.14 9.41
N SER A 118 -3.67 7.97 10.62
CA SER A 118 -2.97 7.36 11.77
C SER A 118 -2.49 5.92 11.52
N GLU A 119 -3.01 5.24 10.49
CA GLU A 119 -2.60 3.88 10.11
C GLU A 119 -1.24 3.84 9.38
N PHE A 120 -0.77 4.98 8.86
CA PHE A 120 0.58 5.06 8.32
C PHE A 120 1.60 5.20 9.46
N GLN A 121 2.68 4.44 9.39
CA GLN A 121 3.70 4.43 10.44
C GLN A 121 4.37 5.79 10.64
N ARG A 122 4.42 6.62 9.60
CA ARG A 122 5.19 7.87 9.57
C ARG A 122 4.46 8.93 8.75
N SER A 123 4.62 10.20 9.12
CA SER A 123 4.24 11.35 8.29
C SER A 123 5.51 11.91 7.60
N PRO A 124 5.41 12.54 6.41
CA PRO A 124 6.56 13.16 5.72
C PRO A 124 7.38 14.13 6.60
N ASN A 125 6.78 14.69 7.66
CA ASN A 125 7.41 15.68 8.54
C ASN A 125 7.97 15.09 9.85
N GLU A 126 7.98 13.76 10.00
CA GLU A 126 8.49 13.12 11.21
C GLU A 126 10.00 13.39 11.40
N ASN A 127 10.47 13.59 12.63
CA ASN A 127 11.87 13.92 12.99
C ASN A 127 12.33 15.37 12.71
N SER A 128 11.46 16.37 12.85
CA SER A 128 11.84 17.80 12.78
C SER A 128 12.44 18.24 11.42
N ARG A 129 12.11 17.54 10.33
CA ARG A 129 12.53 17.93 8.98
C ARG A 129 11.89 19.25 8.59
N LYS A 130 12.71 20.30 8.50
CA LYS A 130 12.29 21.64 8.07
C LYS A 130 11.97 21.70 6.57
N HIS A 131 12.61 20.83 5.79
CA HIS A 131 12.51 20.77 4.33
C HIS A 131 12.24 19.33 3.86
N PRO A 132 11.00 18.83 3.98
CA PRO A 132 10.69 17.42 3.75
C PRO A 132 11.16 16.89 2.39
N ILE A 133 11.08 17.67 1.29
CA ILE A 133 11.53 17.18 -0.03
C ILE A 133 13.05 17.18 -0.16
N ARG A 134 13.70 18.23 0.35
CA ARG A 134 15.17 18.38 0.27
C ARG A 134 15.87 17.37 1.18
N ASP A 135 15.21 16.98 2.26
CA ASP A 135 15.64 15.92 3.16
C ASP A 135 15.23 14.51 2.67
N SER A 136 14.72 14.35 1.44
CA SER A 136 14.24 13.05 0.93
C SER A 136 15.30 11.94 0.88
N ASN A 137 16.58 12.31 0.85
CA ASN A 137 17.68 11.35 0.99
C ASN A 137 17.67 10.60 2.33
N ARG A 138 17.06 11.18 3.37
CA ARG A 138 16.93 10.59 4.72
C ARG A 138 15.62 9.81 4.91
N TRP A 139 14.73 9.80 3.93
CA TRP A 139 13.47 9.07 4.02
C TRP A 139 13.72 7.57 4.14
N LYS A 140 12.97 6.93 5.04
CA LYS A 140 12.95 5.47 5.14
C LYS A 140 12.12 4.87 4.01
N ALA A 141 12.29 3.56 3.81
CA ALA A 141 11.54 2.82 2.80
C ALA A 141 10.01 2.98 2.95
N THR A 142 9.51 3.07 4.18
CA THR A 142 8.06 3.23 4.45
C THR A 142 7.53 4.57 3.97
N GLU A 143 8.35 5.62 4.06
CA GLU A 143 8.02 6.96 3.59
C GLU A 143 8.09 7.03 2.07
N LEU A 144 9.11 6.41 1.47
CA LEU A 144 9.22 6.26 0.02
C LEU A 144 8.05 5.45 -0.57
N ARG A 145 7.61 4.39 0.13
CA ARG A 145 6.42 3.62 -0.26
C ARG A 145 5.17 4.47 -0.18
N GLN A 146 4.96 5.19 0.93
CA GLN A 146 3.82 6.08 1.07
C GLN A 146 3.81 7.14 -0.04
N SER A 147 4.98 7.68 -0.37
CA SER A 147 5.09 8.72 -1.37
C SER A 147 4.78 8.19 -2.77
N LEU A 148 5.43 7.09 -3.17
CA LEU A 148 5.20 6.37 -4.41
C LEU A 148 3.72 5.97 -4.60
N MET A 149 3.08 5.46 -3.55
CA MET A 149 1.75 4.89 -3.65
C MET A 149 0.63 5.91 -3.46
N TYR A 150 0.85 7.04 -2.77
CA TYR A 150 -0.25 7.91 -2.34
C TYR A 150 0.03 9.40 -2.54
N THR A 151 1.11 9.95 -1.97
CA THR A 151 1.23 11.42 -1.86
C THR A 151 1.77 12.08 -3.12
N ASP A 152 2.68 11.43 -3.83
CA ASP A 152 3.54 12.11 -4.79
C ASP A 152 2.85 12.40 -6.12
N MET A 153 1.85 11.58 -6.47
CA MET A 153 0.91 11.87 -7.56
C MET A 153 0.21 13.22 -7.38
N VAL A 154 0.01 13.68 -6.13
CA VAL A 154 -0.59 14.99 -5.82
C VAL A 154 0.49 16.07 -5.72
N VAL A 155 1.58 15.77 -5.00
CA VAL A 155 2.62 16.75 -4.66
C VAL A 155 3.33 17.30 -5.89
N PHE A 156 3.71 16.44 -6.84
CA PHE A 156 4.52 16.86 -8.00
C PHE A 156 3.70 17.41 -9.17
N LYS A 157 2.38 17.23 -9.15
CA LYS A 157 1.50 17.65 -10.26
C LYS A 157 1.62 19.15 -10.54
N GLY A 158 1.96 19.49 -11.78
CA GLY A 158 2.15 20.88 -12.22
C GLY A 158 3.40 21.58 -11.65
N ILE A 159 4.37 20.83 -11.13
CA ILE A 159 5.69 21.35 -10.71
C ILE A 159 6.80 20.81 -11.62
N ILE A 160 6.81 19.50 -11.85
CA ILE A 160 7.64 18.87 -12.86
C ILE A 160 6.96 18.96 -14.24
N SER A 161 7.70 18.82 -15.33
CA SER A 161 7.14 18.85 -16.68
C SER A 161 6.12 17.73 -16.89
N ASN A 162 5.14 17.95 -17.78
CA ASN A 162 4.10 16.96 -18.06
C ASN A 162 4.67 15.61 -18.52
N GLU A 163 5.71 15.63 -19.35
CA GLU A 163 6.41 14.42 -19.79
C GLU A 163 6.98 13.61 -18.61
N VAL A 164 7.69 14.28 -17.69
CA VAL A 164 8.29 13.64 -16.51
C VAL A 164 7.20 13.19 -15.52
N TYR A 165 6.10 13.95 -15.41
CA TYR A 165 4.98 13.59 -14.56
C TYR A 165 4.24 12.35 -15.09
N ASP A 166 3.90 12.32 -16.38
CA ASP A 166 3.20 11.20 -17.00
C ASP A 166 4.04 9.91 -16.88
N HIS A 167 5.35 10.02 -17.13
CA HIS A 167 6.29 8.91 -16.92
C HIS A 167 6.35 8.45 -15.46
N PHE A 168 6.41 9.37 -14.50
CA PHE A 168 6.36 9.02 -13.09
C PHE A 168 5.04 8.34 -12.69
N MET A 169 3.92 8.78 -13.26
CA MET A 169 2.60 8.21 -12.99
C MET A 169 2.49 6.76 -13.47
N GLU A 170 3.13 6.38 -14.58
CA GLU A 170 3.19 4.97 -15.04
C GLU A 170 3.81 4.08 -13.97
N PHE A 171 4.92 4.51 -13.36
CA PHE A 171 5.55 3.77 -12.27
C PHE A 171 4.67 3.71 -11.02
N CYS A 172 4.09 4.82 -10.58
CA CYS A 172 3.15 4.86 -9.46
C CYS A 172 1.99 3.88 -9.66
N ILE A 173 1.39 3.89 -10.84
CA ILE A 173 0.20 3.09 -11.15
C ILE A 173 0.55 1.62 -11.31
N ALA A 174 1.64 1.30 -11.99
CA ALA A 174 2.11 -0.08 -12.06
C ALA A 174 2.34 -0.67 -10.66
N MET A 175 3.04 0.07 -9.79
CA MET A 175 3.30 -0.39 -8.42
C MET A 175 2.01 -0.53 -7.60
N ARG A 176 1.06 0.40 -7.75
CA ARG A 176 -0.26 0.28 -7.10
C ARG A 176 -1.01 -0.96 -7.58
N ILE A 177 -1.05 -1.20 -8.89
CA ILE A 177 -1.72 -2.35 -9.49
C ILE A 177 -1.06 -3.65 -9.00
N LEU A 178 0.26 -3.75 -9.05
CA LEU A 178 1.01 -4.90 -8.54
C LEU A 178 0.91 -5.10 -7.02
N SER A 179 0.43 -4.09 -6.29
CA SER A 179 0.11 -4.18 -4.87
C SER A 179 -1.29 -4.70 -4.57
N ILE A 180 -2.17 -4.72 -5.58
CA ILE A 180 -3.48 -5.36 -5.50
C ILE A 180 -3.22 -6.84 -5.33
N ASN A 181 -3.78 -7.39 -4.27
CA ASN A 181 -3.66 -8.81 -4.09
C ASN A 181 -4.72 -9.53 -4.97
N HIS A 182 -4.47 -10.77 -5.42
CA HIS A 182 -5.21 -11.43 -6.53
C HIS A 182 -5.51 -10.51 -7.71
N ILE A 183 -4.47 -9.80 -8.13
CA ILE A 183 -4.50 -9.13 -9.41
C ILE A 183 -4.91 -10.11 -10.52
N THR A 184 -5.80 -9.69 -11.41
CA THR A 184 -6.16 -10.50 -12.59
C THR A 184 -4.98 -10.53 -13.56
N GLU A 185 -4.97 -11.51 -14.46
CA GLU A 185 -3.95 -11.59 -15.50
C GLU A 185 -3.93 -10.33 -16.38
N GLU A 186 -5.10 -9.77 -16.69
CA GLU A 186 -5.24 -8.51 -17.45
C GLU A 186 -4.58 -7.32 -16.73
N PHE A 187 -4.87 -7.14 -15.44
CA PHE A 187 -4.26 -6.05 -14.66
C PHE A 187 -2.76 -6.27 -14.49
N ASN A 188 -2.30 -7.51 -14.31
CA ASN A 188 -0.88 -7.82 -14.21
C ASN A 188 -0.16 -7.50 -15.52
N GLN A 189 -0.72 -7.92 -16.65
CA GLN A 189 -0.18 -7.63 -17.98
C GLN A 189 -0.17 -6.13 -18.26
N TYR A 190 -1.22 -5.40 -17.87
CA TYR A 190 -1.24 -3.95 -17.98
C TYR A 190 -0.14 -3.29 -17.15
N ALA A 191 0.05 -3.70 -15.89
CA ALA A 191 1.17 -3.21 -15.08
C ALA A 191 2.53 -3.56 -15.67
N LYS A 192 2.68 -4.75 -16.28
CA LYS A 192 3.89 -5.14 -17.00
C LYS A 192 4.19 -4.19 -18.16
N SER A 193 3.17 -3.86 -18.97
CA SER A 193 3.31 -2.89 -20.07
C SER A 193 3.68 -1.50 -19.57
N LEU A 194 3.09 -1.04 -18.48
CA LEU A 194 3.45 0.24 -17.86
C LEU A 194 4.91 0.27 -17.40
N ILE A 195 5.39 -0.80 -16.74
CA ILE A 195 6.78 -0.90 -16.31
C ILE A 195 7.72 -0.94 -17.50
N PHE A 196 7.38 -1.70 -18.54
CA PHE A 196 8.20 -1.78 -19.75
C PHE A 196 8.40 -0.40 -20.39
N HIS A 197 7.29 0.32 -20.62
CA HIS A 197 7.33 1.65 -21.19
C HIS A 197 8.03 2.67 -20.25
N PHE A 198 7.84 2.55 -18.94
CA PHE A 198 8.57 3.34 -17.96
C PHE A 198 10.09 3.12 -18.08
N VAL A 199 10.56 1.87 -18.14
CA VAL A 199 11.99 1.56 -18.24
C VAL A 199 12.58 1.99 -19.57
N GLU A 200 11.86 1.77 -20.67
CA GLU A 200 12.26 2.20 -22.01
C GLU A 200 12.45 3.73 -22.08
N LYS A 201 11.47 4.50 -21.59
CA LYS A 201 11.56 5.97 -21.57
C LYS A 201 12.52 6.53 -20.51
N PHE A 202 12.89 5.73 -19.51
CA PHE A 202 13.76 6.20 -18.43
C PHE A 202 15.08 6.76 -18.98
N GLY A 203 15.69 6.07 -19.94
CA GLY A 203 16.96 6.49 -20.54
C GLY A 203 16.85 7.81 -21.33
N HIS A 204 15.72 8.05 -21.96
CA HIS A 204 15.47 9.30 -22.69
C HIS A 204 15.23 10.49 -21.77
N ILE A 205 14.48 10.28 -20.67
CA ILE A 205 14.09 11.35 -19.74
C ILE A 205 15.20 11.68 -18.75
N TYR A 206 15.87 10.66 -18.21
CA TYR A 206 16.85 10.81 -17.14
C TYR A 206 18.29 10.60 -17.60
N GLY A 207 18.52 10.08 -18.82
CA GLY A 207 19.82 9.69 -19.35
C GLY A 207 20.07 8.17 -19.25
N THR A 208 20.49 7.55 -20.35
CA THR A 208 20.70 6.10 -20.49
C THR A 208 21.69 5.53 -19.48
N MET A 209 22.77 6.27 -19.21
CA MET A 209 23.77 6.03 -18.17
C MET A 209 23.22 5.94 -16.74
N TYR A 210 21.96 6.31 -16.52
CA TYR A 210 21.29 6.20 -15.24
C TYR A 210 20.29 5.04 -15.17
N THR A 211 20.13 4.22 -16.20
CA THR A 211 19.33 2.99 -16.14
C THR A 211 20.07 1.93 -15.32
N SER A 212 20.09 2.09 -13.99
CA SER A 212 20.81 1.20 -13.07
C SER A 212 20.13 -0.16 -12.96
N HIS A 213 20.82 -1.14 -12.36
CA HIS A 213 20.27 -2.46 -12.05
C HIS A 213 18.84 -2.41 -11.47
N ASN A 214 18.56 -1.54 -10.49
CA ASN A 214 17.22 -1.42 -9.91
C ASN A 214 16.14 -0.93 -10.90
N ILE A 215 16.50 -0.13 -11.90
CA ILE A 215 15.57 0.30 -12.97
C ILE A 215 15.33 -0.87 -13.94
N HIS A 216 16.36 -1.68 -14.20
CA HIS A 216 16.21 -2.83 -15.06
C HIS A 216 15.36 -3.93 -14.41
N VAL A 217 15.67 -4.33 -13.17
CA VAL A 217 15.02 -5.50 -12.56
C VAL A 217 13.54 -5.32 -12.24
N ILE A 218 13.02 -4.09 -12.21
CA ILE A 218 11.58 -3.88 -12.07
C ILE A 218 10.79 -4.46 -13.25
N LEU A 219 11.41 -4.64 -14.44
CA LEU A 219 10.81 -5.34 -15.59
C LEU A 219 10.30 -6.75 -15.23
N HIS A 220 10.91 -7.38 -14.23
CA HIS A 220 10.58 -8.72 -13.79
C HIS A 220 9.54 -8.77 -12.65
N LEU A 221 9.15 -7.62 -12.09
CA LEU A 221 8.24 -7.58 -10.94
C LEU A 221 6.84 -8.10 -11.27
N ALA A 222 6.33 -7.86 -12.48
CA ALA A 222 5.03 -8.38 -12.88
C ALA A 222 5.03 -9.92 -12.89
N ASP A 223 6.10 -10.53 -13.38
CA ASP A 223 6.29 -11.99 -13.40
C ASP A 223 6.47 -12.55 -11.99
N ASP A 224 7.18 -11.84 -11.12
CA ASP A 224 7.26 -12.18 -9.69
C ASP A 224 5.89 -12.08 -9.03
N VAL A 225 5.06 -11.09 -9.37
CA VAL A 225 3.70 -10.98 -8.82
C VAL A 225 2.79 -12.11 -9.29
N LYS A 226 2.92 -12.55 -10.55
CA LYS A 226 2.19 -13.74 -11.04
C LYS A 226 2.54 -14.98 -10.22
N LYS A 227 3.80 -15.11 -9.77
CA LYS A 227 4.28 -16.28 -9.04
C LYS A 227 4.05 -16.21 -7.53
N PHE A 228 4.32 -15.06 -6.91
CA PHE A 228 4.37 -14.88 -5.45
C PHE A 228 3.17 -14.11 -4.88
N GLY A 229 2.23 -13.70 -5.75
CA GLY A 229 1.13 -12.82 -5.39
C GLY A 229 1.57 -11.37 -5.29
N SER A 230 0.79 -10.52 -4.62
CA SER A 230 1.09 -9.08 -4.53
C SER A 230 2.53 -8.80 -4.09
N ILE A 231 3.09 -7.67 -4.55
CA ILE A 231 4.41 -7.17 -4.12
C ILE A 231 4.55 -7.03 -2.60
N ASN A 232 3.45 -6.99 -1.87
CA ASN A 232 3.45 -6.97 -0.40
C ASN A 232 3.91 -8.31 0.20
N ASN A 233 3.62 -9.43 -0.47
CA ASN A 233 3.83 -10.79 0.02
C ASN A 233 5.32 -11.16 0.13
N PHE A 234 6.15 -10.60 -0.75
CA PHE A 234 7.58 -10.86 -0.82
C PHE A 234 8.41 -9.61 -0.53
N SER A 235 7.81 -8.62 0.15
CA SER A 235 8.53 -7.40 0.52
C SER A 235 9.34 -7.55 1.81
N ALA A 236 10.47 -6.87 1.88
CA ALA A 236 11.35 -6.90 3.05
C ALA A 236 10.87 -6.00 4.22
N PHE A 237 9.77 -5.25 4.06
CA PHE A 237 9.24 -4.33 5.08
C PHE A 237 9.06 -4.96 6.48
N PRO A 238 8.53 -6.19 6.63
CA PRO A 238 8.36 -6.81 7.95
C PRO A 238 9.68 -7.06 8.70
N PHE A 239 10.79 -7.20 7.98
CA PHE A 239 12.09 -7.58 8.55
C PHE A 239 12.94 -6.37 8.97
N GLU A 240 12.59 -5.16 8.54
CA GLU A 240 13.32 -3.92 8.85
C GLU A 240 12.89 -3.25 10.18
N ILE A 241 11.83 -3.75 10.83
CA ILE A 241 11.35 -3.21 12.11
C ILE A 241 12.06 -3.92 13.26
N LYS A 242 13.06 -3.29 13.89
CA LYS A 242 13.62 -3.77 15.17
C LYS A 242 12.62 -3.57 16.32
N PRO A 243 12.16 -4.67 16.98
CA PRO A 243 12.24 -4.79 18.45
C PRO A 243 12.28 -6.26 19.00
N LEU A 244 13.01 -7.21 18.41
CA LEU A 244 13.12 -8.58 18.98
C LEU A 244 13.68 -8.61 20.43
N GLN A 245 14.51 -7.65 20.83
CA GLN A 245 15.05 -7.54 22.19
C GLN A 245 14.13 -6.86 23.21
N GLN A 246 13.17 -6.03 22.78
CA GLN A 246 12.24 -5.32 23.67
C GLN A 246 10.92 -6.09 23.88
N LEU A 247 10.47 -6.85 22.88
CA LEU A 247 9.30 -7.74 23.01
C LEU A 247 9.53 -8.86 24.04
N ALA A 248 10.74 -9.42 24.10
CA ALA A 248 11.08 -10.46 25.08
C ALA A 248 10.97 -9.98 26.54
N ARG A 249 11.22 -8.69 26.82
CA ARG A 249 11.14 -8.13 28.19
C ARG A 249 9.70 -7.80 28.61
N ARG A 250 8.84 -7.34 27.67
CA ARG A 250 7.43 -7.04 27.96
C ARG A 250 6.55 -8.30 28.06
N TYR A 251 6.89 -9.38 27.36
CA TYR A 251 6.13 -10.64 27.42
C TYR A 251 6.19 -11.29 28.81
N THR A 252 7.25 -11.03 29.59
CA THR A 252 7.42 -11.51 30.96
C THR A 252 6.59 -10.71 31.97
N GLU A 253 6.37 -9.42 31.73
CA GLU A 253 5.56 -8.53 32.58
C GLU A 253 4.05 -8.74 32.38
N ASP A 254 3.61 -9.00 31.15
CA ASP A 254 2.19 -9.11 30.79
C ASP A 254 1.52 -10.39 31.32
N LYS A 255 2.33 -11.40 31.65
CA LYS A 255 1.87 -12.66 32.26
C LYS A 255 1.37 -12.49 33.71
N MET A 256 1.63 -11.33 34.34
CA MET A 256 1.30 -11.06 35.74
C MET A 256 -0.04 -10.32 35.96
N LEU A 257 -0.73 -9.84 34.90
CA LEU A 257 -1.83 -8.86 35.07
C LEU A 257 -3.21 -9.28 34.54
N GLN A 258 -3.38 -10.51 34.05
CA GLN A 258 -4.69 -10.97 33.56
C GLN A 258 -5.56 -11.53 34.70
N SER A 259 -6.34 -10.65 35.35
CA SER A 259 -7.65 -11.01 35.93
C SER A 259 -8.77 -10.62 34.96
N GLU A 260 -9.84 -11.40 35.02
CA GLU A 260 -10.93 -11.53 34.06
C GLU A 260 -11.85 -10.31 33.91
N GLN A 261 -12.49 -10.17 32.74
CA GLN A 261 -13.96 -10.30 32.53
C GLN A 261 -14.38 -9.82 31.10
N PRO A 262 -15.53 -10.29 30.55
CA PRO A 262 -15.89 -10.22 29.12
C PRO A 262 -16.78 -9.01 28.78
N VAL A 263 -16.66 -8.49 27.55
CA VAL A 263 -17.57 -7.46 27.00
C VAL A 263 -18.06 -7.84 25.59
N ARG A 264 -19.38 -7.70 25.42
CA ARG A 264 -20.20 -8.08 24.26
C ARG A 264 -19.78 -7.41 22.94
N ASP A 265 -19.96 -8.18 21.87
CA ASP A 265 -19.42 -7.97 20.54
C ASP A 265 -20.25 -6.97 19.70
N SER A 266 -19.68 -5.80 19.41
CA SER A 266 -20.23 -4.85 18.42
C SER A 266 -19.12 -4.36 17.49
N ASN A 267 -19.43 -3.98 16.24
CA ASN A 267 -18.42 -3.50 15.25
C ASN A 267 -17.76 -2.15 15.60
N ILE A 268 -18.07 -1.65 16.79
CA ILE A 268 -17.77 -0.35 17.33
C ILE A 268 -17.09 -0.61 18.67
N LEU A 269 -15.82 -0.21 18.81
CA LEU A 269 -15.10 -0.40 20.07
C LEU A 269 -15.39 0.74 21.07
N GLY A 270 -16.01 1.82 20.60
CA GLY A 270 -16.45 2.95 21.42
C GLY A 270 -15.68 4.25 21.15
N PRO A 271 -15.97 5.31 21.92
CA PRO A 271 -15.32 6.60 21.76
C PRO A 271 -13.85 6.58 22.21
N LEU A 272 -12.98 7.31 21.51
CA LEU A 272 -11.57 7.45 21.90
C LEU A 272 -11.37 8.30 23.16
N ASN A 273 -12.29 9.25 23.39
CA ASN A 273 -12.38 10.11 24.56
C ASN A 273 -13.78 10.75 24.59
N SER A 274 -14.52 10.58 25.68
CA SER A 274 -15.73 11.36 25.97
C SER A 274 -15.31 12.67 26.62
N ARG A 275 -15.25 13.77 25.87
CA ARG A 275 -15.08 15.10 26.47
C ARG A 275 -16.38 15.86 26.37
N CYS A 276 -17.08 16.02 27.50
CA CYS A 276 -18.17 16.98 27.72
C CYS A 276 -17.67 18.44 27.80
N LYS A 277 -16.69 18.83 26.96
CA LYS A 277 -16.31 20.25 26.84
C LYS A 277 -16.96 20.80 25.58
N LEU A 278 -17.84 21.79 25.75
CA LEU A 278 -18.42 22.62 24.69
C LEU A 278 -17.28 23.13 23.78
N LYS A 279 -17.08 22.46 22.66
CA LYS A 279 -16.55 23.13 21.48
C LYS A 279 -17.77 23.43 20.62
N ASN A 280 -17.87 24.64 20.07
CA ASN A 280 -18.88 25.00 19.08
C ASN A 280 -18.67 24.13 17.83
N ARG A 281 -19.19 22.90 17.87
CA ARG A 281 -19.12 21.97 16.76
C ARG A 281 -20.42 22.04 15.98
N PRO A 282 -20.36 21.88 14.65
CA PRO A 282 -21.55 21.89 13.83
C PRO A 282 -22.54 20.82 14.28
N LEU A 283 -23.78 21.24 14.43
CA LEU A 283 -24.97 20.40 14.54
C LEU A 283 -25.87 20.83 13.38
N THR A 284 -26.58 19.89 12.77
CA THR A 284 -27.59 20.25 11.77
C THR A 284 -28.73 21.05 12.43
N LEU A 285 -29.34 21.99 11.71
CA LEU A 285 -30.46 22.80 12.23
C LEU A 285 -31.64 21.90 12.63
N ASP A 286 -31.79 20.78 11.93
CA ASP A 286 -32.78 19.73 12.20
C ASP A 286 -32.22 18.64 13.14
N ALA A 287 -31.09 18.86 13.82
CA ALA A 287 -30.38 17.78 14.50
C ALA A 287 -31.14 17.21 15.70
N ASP A 288 -31.69 16.04 15.43
CA ASP A 288 -31.71 14.85 16.27
C ASP A 288 -30.32 14.47 16.82
N ALA A 289 -29.50 15.41 17.30
CA ALA A 289 -28.20 15.12 17.91
C ALA A 289 -28.20 15.61 19.36
N ASN A 290 -28.05 14.68 20.30
CA ASN A 290 -27.94 14.93 21.73
C ASN A 290 -26.48 14.88 22.20
N LYS A 291 -26.27 15.32 23.44
CA LYS A 291 -25.04 15.00 24.19
C LYS A 291 -25.03 13.48 24.49
N PRO A 292 -23.85 12.84 24.57
CA PRO A 292 -22.50 13.40 24.41
C PRO A 292 -22.02 13.49 22.95
N GLN A 293 -21.06 14.40 22.72
CA GLN A 293 -20.28 14.50 21.47
C GLN A 293 -18.88 13.91 21.67
N PHE A 294 -18.28 13.36 20.62
CA PHE A 294 -17.05 12.58 20.69
C PHE A 294 -15.94 13.20 19.84
N THR A 295 -14.69 13.16 20.29
CA THR A 295 -13.53 13.67 19.52
C THR A 295 -13.01 12.69 18.48
N GLY A 296 -13.49 11.45 18.54
CA GLY A 296 -13.09 10.38 17.66
C GLY A 296 -13.69 9.06 18.13
N TRP A 297 -13.67 8.10 17.23
CA TRP A 297 -14.37 6.83 17.39
C TRP A 297 -13.48 5.69 16.93
N LYS A 298 -13.33 4.68 17.78
CA LYS A 298 -12.53 3.49 17.45
C LYS A 298 -13.43 2.48 16.76
N MET A 299 -13.19 2.29 15.46
CA MET A 299 -13.77 1.18 14.71
C MET A 299 -12.89 -0.05 14.91
N LYS A 300 -13.42 -1.25 14.67
CA LYS A 300 -12.60 -2.48 14.73
C LYS A 300 -11.35 -2.44 13.82
N GLN A 301 -11.42 -1.70 12.71
CA GLN A 301 -10.43 -1.76 11.62
C GLN A 301 -9.55 -0.50 11.48
N PHE A 302 -10.01 0.65 11.99
CA PHE A 302 -9.33 1.94 11.83
C PHE A 302 -9.86 2.89 12.89
N ILE A 303 -9.22 4.05 12.99
CA ILE A 303 -9.62 5.07 13.96
C ILE A 303 -10.17 6.28 13.19
N LEU A 304 -11.32 6.78 13.64
CA LEU A 304 -11.85 8.07 13.21
C LEU A 304 -11.48 9.12 14.24
N LYS A 305 -10.93 10.25 13.80
CA LYS A 305 -10.69 11.42 14.66
C LYS A 305 -11.19 12.65 13.95
N LEU A 306 -11.59 13.66 14.73
CA LEU A 306 -11.95 14.98 14.20
C LEU A 306 -10.69 15.80 13.91
N ASN A 307 -9.86 15.28 13.00
CA ASN A 307 -8.66 15.93 12.47
C ASN A 307 -8.62 15.71 10.94
N ASN A 308 -7.73 16.41 10.24
CA ASN A 308 -7.61 16.30 8.79
C ASN A 308 -7.09 14.93 8.29
N CYS A 309 -6.52 14.11 9.18
CA CYS A 309 -5.93 12.81 8.85
C CYS A 309 -6.96 11.68 8.80
N ASP A 310 -7.95 11.73 9.70
CA ASP A 310 -8.74 10.58 10.09
C ASP A 310 -10.26 10.81 9.98
N ASN A 311 -10.68 11.92 9.35
CA ASN A 311 -12.08 12.32 9.28
C ASN A 311 -12.76 12.05 7.94
N CYS A 312 -12.08 11.51 6.92
CA CYS A 312 -12.71 11.20 5.65
C CYS A 312 -13.12 9.72 5.56
N VAL A 313 -14.37 9.47 5.18
CA VAL A 313 -14.94 8.13 5.06
C VAL A 313 -15.79 8.02 3.81
N LYS A 314 -15.90 6.81 3.28
CA LYS A 314 -16.93 6.45 2.30
C LYS A 314 -18.03 5.68 3.02
N MET A 315 -19.26 5.96 2.68
CA MET A 315 -20.47 5.39 3.25
C MET A 315 -20.95 4.19 2.43
N ASN A 316 -21.88 3.39 2.95
CA ASN A 316 -22.45 2.23 2.24
C ASN A 316 -23.17 2.60 0.95
N ASN A 317 -23.76 3.79 0.88
CA ASN A 317 -24.37 4.37 -0.31
C ASN A 317 -23.34 5.01 -1.27
N ASN A 318 -22.03 4.82 -1.02
CA ASN A 318 -20.89 5.39 -1.73
C ASN A 318 -20.67 6.91 -1.57
N ASP A 319 -21.43 7.60 -0.72
CA ASP A 319 -21.13 9.00 -0.37
C ASP A 319 -19.75 9.10 0.28
N ILE A 320 -18.96 10.10 -0.12
CA ILE A 320 -17.66 10.41 0.51
C ILE A 320 -17.88 11.60 1.44
N VAL A 321 -17.72 11.36 2.74
CA VAL A 321 -18.07 12.29 3.82
C VAL A 321 -16.82 12.73 4.58
N VAL A 322 -16.69 14.04 4.78
CA VAL A 322 -15.74 14.63 5.73
C VAL A 322 -16.46 14.86 7.04
N ILE A 323 -16.05 14.14 8.08
CA ILE A 323 -16.65 14.16 9.40
C ILE A 323 -16.20 15.42 10.14
N GLU A 324 -17.17 16.22 10.58
CA GLU A 324 -16.93 17.43 11.37
C GLU A 324 -17.31 17.22 12.84
N ASN A 325 -18.21 16.27 13.12
CA ASN A 325 -18.62 15.92 14.47
C ASN A 325 -19.08 14.46 14.56
N ILE A 326 -19.04 13.90 15.77
CA ILE A 326 -19.61 12.59 16.10
C ILE A 326 -20.45 12.79 17.35
N ALA A 327 -21.72 12.38 17.31
CA ALA A 327 -22.69 12.65 18.36
C ALA A 327 -23.64 11.46 18.56
N THR A 328 -24.50 11.59 19.57
CA THR A 328 -25.57 10.63 19.83
C THR A 328 -26.85 11.15 19.20
N SER A 329 -27.64 10.29 18.55
CA SER A 329 -28.93 10.63 17.95
C SER A 329 -29.99 10.92 19.02
N LYS A 330 -30.89 11.89 18.84
CA LYS A 330 -32.03 12.13 19.74
C LYS A 330 -33.21 11.19 19.45
N LEU A 331 -33.29 10.62 18.25
CA LEU A 331 -34.41 9.77 17.86
C LEU A 331 -34.31 8.35 18.43
N ASP A 332 -33.09 7.81 18.44
CA ASP A 332 -32.83 6.39 18.68
C ASP A 332 -31.57 6.11 19.52
N ASP A 333 -30.96 7.15 20.11
CA ASP A 333 -29.72 7.10 20.90
C ASP A 333 -28.52 6.44 20.19
N ASN A 334 -28.60 6.23 18.87
CA ASN A 334 -27.53 5.64 18.08
C ASN A 334 -26.43 6.67 17.78
N ILE A 335 -25.21 6.17 17.59
CA ILE A 335 -24.07 7.02 17.26
C ILE A 335 -24.13 7.45 15.78
N ILE A 336 -24.09 8.76 15.58
CA ILE A 336 -24.13 9.39 14.26
C ILE A 336 -22.84 10.16 13.98
N ILE A 337 -22.44 10.18 12.72
CA ILE A 337 -21.44 11.10 12.20
C ILE A 337 -22.18 12.29 11.58
N ILE A 338 -21.70 13.49 11.87
CA ILE A 338 -22.20 14.73 11.30
C ILE A 338 -21.05 15.34 10.51
N GLY A 339 -21.32 15.70 9.27
CA GLY A 339 -20.29 16.16 8.38
C GLY A 339 -20.88 16.61 7.06
N ARG A 340 -20.02 16.71 6.07
CA ARG A 340 -20.44 17.15 4.75
C ARG A 340 -19.90 16.19 3.70
N LYS A 341 -20.74 15.85 2.74
CA LYS A 341 -20.33 15.02 1.61
C LYS A 341 -19.72 15.88 0.51
N TYR A 342 -18.86 15.26 -0.30
CA TYR A 342 -18.44 15.86 -1.56
C TYR A 342 -19.54 15.66 -2.61
N ASP A 343 -20.00 16.75 -3.22
CA ASP A 343 -21.09 16.71 -4.20
C ASP A 343 -20.59 16.40 -5.63
N LYS A 344 -19.34 16.74 -5.93
CA LYS A 344 -18.75 16.55 -7.25
C LYS A 344 -17.50 15.69 -7.17
N LEU A 345 -17.60 14.49 -7.72
CA LEU A 345 -16.49 13.57 -7.95
C LEU A 345 -16.17 13.56 -9.45
N SER A 346 -14.89 13.59 -9.79
CA SER A 346 -14.40 13.48 -11.17
C SER A 346 -13.08 12.70 -11.19
N GLU A 347 -12.59 12.41 -12.39
CA GLU A 347 -11.24 11.86 -12.55
C GLU A 347 -10.19 12.86 -12.03
N PHE A 348 -9.18 12.34 -11.33
CA PHE A 348 -7.98 13.10 -10.95
C PHE A 348 -6.95 13.09 -12.07
N PHE A 349 -6.83 11.98 -12.80
CA PHE A 349 -6.03 11.84 -14.02
C PHE A 349 -6.69 10.81 -14.94
N ASP A 350 -6.46 10.95 -16.23
CA ASP A 350 -6.98 10.04 -17.26
C ASP A 350 -5.87 9.21 -17.93
N LYS A 351 -4.61 9.57 -17.66
CA LYS A 351 -3.42 8.88 -18.16
C LYS A 351 -2.63 8.25 -17.01
N PRO A 352 -2.04 7.07 -17.23
CA PRO A 352 -2.23 6.14 -18.35
C PRO A 352 -3.62 5.48 -18.37
N CYS A 353 -4.38 5.54 -17.29
CA CYS A 353 -5.78 5.11 -17.24
C CYS A 353 -6.62 6.04 -16.34
N PRO A 354 -7.97 5.98 -16.43
CA PRO A 354 -8.84 6.71 -15.52
C PRO A 354 -8.55 6.37 -14.06
N SER A 355 -8.34 7.41 -13.25
CA SER A 355 -8.02 7.30 -11.83
C SER A 355 -9.08 6.54 -11.02
N SER A 356 -10.36 6.58 -11.42
CA SER A 356 -11.45 5.85 -10.78
C SER A 356 -11.28 4.33 -10.80
N LEU A 357 -10.60 3.77 -11.80
CA LEU A 357 -10.26 2.34 -11.86
C LEU A 357 -9.37 1.91 -10.69
N LEU A 358 -8.64 2.85 -10.09
CA LEU A 358 -7.74 2.62 -8.96
C LEU A 358 -8.34 3.07 -7.62
N ASN A 359 -9.66 3.32 -7.61
CA ASN A 359 -10.39 3.95 -6.51
C ASN A 359 -9.78 5.31 -6.11
N ILE A 360 -9.33 6.08 -7.10
CA ILE A 360 -8.80 7.44 -6.95
C ILE A 360 -9.79 8.42 -7.57
N GLN A 361 -10.22 9.41 -6.81
CA GLN A 361 -11.16 10.41 -7.31
C GLN A 361 -10.75 11.80 -6.90
N LYS A 362 -10.96 12.76 -7.80
CA LYS A 362 -10.91 14.19 -7.48
C LYS A 362 -12.27 14.61 -6.95
N ALA A 363 -12.28 15.17 -5.74
CA ALA A 363 -13.47 15.64 -5.06
C ALA A 363 -13.45 17.16 -4.91
N ARG A 364 -14.55 17.82 -5.24
CA ARG A 364 -14.76 19.27 -5.06
C ARG A 364 -16.16 19.53 -4.55
N GLN A 365 -16.37 20.74 -4.02
CA GLN A 365 -17.66 21.22 -3.52
C GLN A 365 -18.18 20.36 -2.37
N ILE A 366 -18.06 20.90 -1.18
CA ILE A 366 -18.57 20.27 0.03
C ILE A 366 -20.01 20.73 0.22
N GLY A 367 -20.93 19.78 0.32
CA GLY A 367 -22.35 20.04 0.43
C GLY A 367 -22.79 20.63 1.78
N HIS A 368 -24.10 20.61 2.00
CA HIS A 368 -24.68 21.01 3.28
C HIS A 368 -24.32 20.02 4.38
N LEU A 369 -24.36 20.50 5.62
CA LEU A 369 -24.14 19.66 6.78
C LEU A 369 -25.28 18.64 6.87
N GLN A 370 -24.93 17.36 6.98
CA GLN A 370 -25.85 16.23 7.04
C GLN A 370 -25.37 15.26 8.12
N SER A 371 -26.22 14.29 8.46
CA SER A 371 -25.90 13.24 9.44
C SER A 371 -26.08 11.85 8.83
N TRP A 372 -25.26 10.90 9.29
CA TRP A 372 -25.34 9.49 8.91
C TRP A 372 -25.09 8.60 10.13
N LYS A 373 -25.62 7.38 10.12
CA LYS A 373 -25.31 6.40 11.18
C LYS A 373 -23.86 5.95 11.04
N ILE A 374 -23.13 5.88 12.16
CA ILE A 374 -21.71 5.48 12.13
C ILE A 374 -21.53 4.03 11.64
N ILE A 375 -22.56 3.19 11.78
CA ILE A 375 -22.56 1.81 11.30
C ILE A 375 -22.56 1.70 9.77
N ASP A 376 -22.95 2.77 9.07
CA ASP A 376 -22.98 2.83 7.60
C ASP A 376 -21.64 3.21 6.98
N VAL A 377 -20.62 3.46 7.80
CA VAL A 377 -19.27 3.78 7.35
C VAL A 377 -18.65 2.56 6.65
N LYS A 378 -18.46 2.64 5.33
CA LYS A 378 -17.97 1.57 4.44
C LYS A 378 -16.46 1.39 4.42
N GLU A 379 -15.66 2.47 4.33
CA GLU A 379 -14.16 2.56 4.20
C GLU A 379 -13.68 3.88 4.75
N LYS A 380 -12.50 3.85 5.38
CA LYS A 380 -11.78 5.07 5.73
C LYS A 380 -11.04 5.51 4.47
N MET A 381 -11.17 6.77 4.12
CA MET A 381 -10.55 7.31 2.93
C MET A 381 -9.42 8.24 3.33
N MET A 382 -8.37 8.25 2.52
CA MET A 382 -7.34 9.27 2.60
C MET A 382 -7.73 10.40 1.64
N HIS A 383 -7.93 11.61 2.16
CA HIS A 383 -8.23 12.79 1.33
C HIS A 383 -7.07 13.78 1.36
N LEU A 384 -6.46 14.05 0.20
CA LEU A 384 -5.28 14.91 0.09
C LEU A 384 -5.63 16.23 -0.58
N PRO A 385 -5.27 17.39 -0.01
CA PRO A 385 -5.56 18.68 -0.63
C PRO A 385 -4.74 18.86 -1.92
N ILE A 386 -5.39 19.34 -2.98
CA ILE A 386 -4.74 19.72 -4.24
C ILE A 386 -4.38 21.20 -4.17
N ASN A 387 -3.10 21.52 -4.09
CA ASN A 387 -2.62 22.92 -4.04
C ASN A 387 -3.32 23.72 -2.93
N ASP A 388 -3.62 25.01 -3.17
CA ASP A 388 -4.45 25.86 -2.30
C ASP A 388 -5.93 25.89 -2.70
N SER A 389 -6.36 24.94 -3.53
CA SER A 389 -7.75 24.82 -3.95
C SER A 389 -8.62 24.16 -2.86
N ARG A 390 -9.95 24.28 -2.99
CA ARG A 390 -10.94 23.51 -2.20
C ARG A 390 -11.16 22.09 -2.78
N GLU A 391 -10.19 21.54 -3.50
CA GLU A 391 -10.26 20.24 -4.16
C GLU A 391 -9.35 19.22 -3.46
N PHE A 392 -9.78 17.96 -3.45
CA PHE A 392 -9.10 16.86 -2.76
C PHE A 392 -8.97 15.62 -3.66
N VAL A 393 -7.94 14.81 -3.45
CA VAL A 393 -7.81 13.46 -4.02
C VAL A 393 -8.16 12.43 -2.97
N ILE A 394 -9.05 11.48 -3.28
CA ILE A 394 -9.55 10.45 -2.36
C ILE A 394 -9.00 9.07 -2.76
N LEU A 395 -8.51 8.24 -1.81
CA LEU A 395 -7.90 6.90 -2.03
C LEU A 395 -8.43 5.81 -1.04
N SER A 396 -8.52 4.54 -1.48
CA SER A 396 -9.08 3.36 -0.73
C SER A 396 -8.07 2.26 -0.27
N LEU A 397 -8.49 1.25 0.54
CA LEU A 397 -7.65 0.20 1.23
C LEU A 397 -8.31 -1.26 1.33
N SER A 398 -7.91 -2.41 0.68
CA SER A 398 -8.84 -3.60 0.39
C SER A 398 -8.59 -5.12 0.77
N TRP A 399 -9.65 -6.00 0.66
CA TRP A 399 -9.96 -7.39 1.21
C TRP A 399 -10.97 -8.27 0.37
N ASN A 400 -11.15 -9.62 0.56
CA ASN A 400 -12.08 -10.50 -0.22
C ASN A 400 -12.96 -11.48 0.62
N ALA A 401 -14.09 -11.99 0.07
CA ALA A 401 -14.94 -13.07 0.63
C ALA A 401 -14.94 -14.35 -0.23
N VAL A 402 -14.76 -15.51 0.41
CA VAL A 402 -14.50 -16.79 -0.25
C VAL A 402 -15.27 -17.94 0.41
N LEU A 403 -15.79 -18.89 -0.37
CA LEU A 403 -16.43 -20.13 0.08
C LEU A 403 -15.41 -21.26 0.07
N PHE A 404 -15.17 -21.93 1.18
CA PHE A 404 -14.33 -23.12 1.26
C PHE A 404 -15.14 -24.34 0.78
N THR A 405 -14.69 -24.99 -0.30
CA THR A 405 -15.45 -26.06 -0.97
C THR A 405 -15.50 -27.35 -0.16
N GLU A 406 -14.47 -27.64 0.64
CA GLU A 406 -14.40 -28.83 1.50
C GLU A 406 -15.31 -28.71 2.73
N THR A 407 -15.43 -27.51 3.31
CA THR A 407 -16.19 -27.28 4.56
C THR A 407 -17.54 -26.59 4.32
N ASN A 408 -17.79 -26.11 3.11
CA ASN A 408 -18.92 -25.27 2.71
C ASN A 408 -19.07 -23.98 3.56
N GLU A 409 -17.98 -23.52 4.17
CA GLU A 409 -17.97 -22.32 4.99
C GLU A 409 -17.56 -21.10 4.17
N ILE A 410 -18.31 -20.01 4.30
CA ILE A 410 -17.91 -18.74 3.69
C ILE A 410 -17.09 -17.95 4.71
N ILE A 411 -15.90 -17.52 4.32
CA ILE A 411 -14.96 -16.80 5.18
C ILE A 411 -14.39 -15.63 4.39
N HIS A 412 -14.10 -14.54 5.09
CA HIS A 412 -13.39 -13.42 4.50
C HIS A 412 -11.91 -13.53 4.81
N VAL A 413 -11.10 -13.17 3.82
CA VAL A 413 -9.66 -13.27 3.93
C VAL A 413 -9.04 -11.97 3.41
N PRO A 414 -7.89 -11.55 3.95
CA PRO A 414 -7.05 -10.59 3.27
C PRO A 414 -6.92 -10.99 1.83
N ILE A 415 -6.93 -10.00 0.97
CA ILE A 415 -6.59 -10.26 -0.41
C ILE A 415 -5.12 -10.76 -0.47
N THR A 416 -4.28 -10.64 0.56
CA THR A 416 -2.97 -11.30 0.53
C THR A 416 -3.02 -12.84 0.66
N TRP A 417 -4.18 -13.42 0.98
CA TRP A 417 -4.30 -14.84 1.36
C TRP A 417 -4.87 -15.77 0.29
N LEU A 418 -5.62 -15.27 -0.71
CA LEU A 418 -5.94 -16.16 -1.82
C LEU A 418 -4.70 -16.44 -2.68
N ILE A 419 -4.70 -17.59 -3.33
CA ILE A 419 -3.74 -17.89 -4.39
C ILE A 419 -4.37 -17.53 -5.72
N ASN A 420 -5.61 -17.97 -5.92
CA ASN A 420 -6.41 -17.68 -7.09
C ASN A 420 -7.90 -17.72 -6.68
N PRO A 421 -8.85 -17.42 -7.59
CA PRO A 421 -10.27 -17.44 -7.25
C PRO A 421 -10.81 -18.80 -6.75
N THR A 422 -10.03 -19.87 -6.91
CA THR A 422 -10.39 -21.24 -6.55
C THR A 422 -9.55 -21.85 -5.41
N CYS A 423 -8.58 -21.12 -4.87
CA CYS A 423 -7.65 -21.65 -3.87
C CYS A 423 -7.14 -20.54 -2.95
N CYS A 424 -7.18 -20.75 -1.65
CA CYS A 424 -6.78 -19.79 -0.63
C CYS A 424 -5.94 -20.46 0.44
N TRP A 425 -4.89 -19.79 0.89
CA TRP A 425 -4.19 -20.20 2.09
C TRP A 425 -5.03 -19.87 3.32
N PHE A 426 -5.10 -20.81 4.25
CA PHE A 426 -5.81 -20.61 5.50
C PHE A 426 -5.10 -21.35 6.63
N PRO A 427 -5.12 -20.82 7.87
CA PRO A 427 -4.49 -21.51 8.99
C PRO A 427 -5.08 -22.91 9.23
N TYR A 428 -4.30 -23.81 9.84
CA TYR A 428 -4.79 -25.16 10.14
C TYR A 428 -5.97 -25.09 11.10
N ILE A 429 -7.08 -25.72 10.74
CA ILE A 429 -8.28 -25.86 11.55
C ILE A 429 -8.27 -27.23 12.23
N ALA A 430 -9.12 -27.40 13.25
CA ALA A 430 -9.13 -28.61 14.07
C ALA A 430 -9.35 -29.91 13.26
N CYS A 431 -10.01 -29.85 12.10
CA CYS A 431 -10.26 -31.01 11.26
C CYS A 431 -9.06 -31.42 10.38
N ASP A 432 -7.97 -30.67 10.33
CA ASP A 432 -6.79 -31.02 9.53
C ASP A 432 -5.87 -32.07 10.19
N ASN A 433 -6.17 -32.47 11.43
CA ASN A 433 -5.42 -33.46 12.22
C ASN A 433 -3.89 -33.21 12.27
N GLN A 434 -3.47 -31.94 12.32
CA GLN A 434 -2.06 -31.55 12.46
C GLN A 434 -1.68 -31.34 13.93
N GLU A 435 -0.40 -31.52 14.27
CA GLU A 435 0.14 -31.23 15.62
C GLU A 435 -0.11 -29.78 16.08
N LYS A 436 -0.34 -28.85 15.13
CA LYS A 436 -0.69 -27.44 15.39
C LYS A 436 -1.91 -27.03 14.59
N SER A 437 -3.06 -27.01 15.23
CA SER A 437 -4.30 -26.37 14.74
C SER A 437 -4.60 -25.08 15.51
N PHE A 438 -5.26 -24.13 14.87
CA PHE A 438 -5.61 -22.83 15.44
C PHE A 438 -7.10 -22.76 15.75
N SER A 439 -7.44 -22.26 16.93
CA SER A 439 -8.83 -21.95 17.27
C SER A 439 -9.37 -20.83 16.38
N SER A 440 -10.68 -20.76 16.18
CA SER A 440 -11.33 -19.72 15.36
C SER A 440 -10.88 -18.30 15.74
N SER A 441 -10.63 -18.03 17.03
CA SER A 441 -10.11 -16.76 17.52
C SER A 441 -8.68 -16.46 17.07
N GLN A 442 -7.80 -17.47 17.05
CA GLN A 442 -6.42 -17.35 16.57
C GLN A 442 -6.37 -17.19 15.05
N ILE A 443 -7.19 -17.95 14.33
CA ILE A 443 -7.38 -17.81 12.88
C ILE A 443 -7.88 -16.41 12.55
N MET A 444 -8.85 -15.92 13.30
CA MET A 444 -9.39 -14.58 13.13
C MET A 444 -8.35 -13.50 13.42
N TYR A 445 -7.51 -13.70 14.43
CA TYR A 445 -6.38 -12.84 14.71
C TYR A 445 -5.39 -12.84 13.54
N MET A 446 -5.09 -14.00 12.97
CA MET A 446 -4.21 -14.13 11.80
C MET A 446 -4.81 -13.43 10.57
N ILE A 447 -6.11 -13.59 10.30
CA ILE A 447 -6.85 -12.91 9.22
C ILE A 447 -6.77 -11.39 9.42
N ASN A 448 -7.09 -10.89 10.62
CA ASN A 448 -7.05 -9.46 10.94
C ASN A 448 -5.63 -8.86 10.85
N LYS A 449 -4.59 -9.67 11.09
CA LYS A 449 -3.19 -9.27 10.99
C LYS A 449 -2.58 -9.54 9.62
N CYS A 450 -3.34 -10.08 8.68
CA CYS A 450 -2.86 -10.51 7.37
C CYS A 450 -1.60 -11.37 7.46
N VAL A 451 -1.55 -12.31 8.41
CA VAL A 451 -0.37 -13.16 8.64
C VAL A 451 0.03 -13.86 7.34
N PRO A 452 1.28 -13.74 6.88
CA PRO A 452 1.68 -14.25 5.57
C PRO A 452 1.50 -15.77 5.48
N PRO A 453 0.95 -16.30 4.37
CA PRO A 453 0.84 -17.72 4.12
C PRO A 453 2.13 -18.51 4.35
N ASN A 454 2.05 -19.61 5.10
CA ASN A 454 3.17 -20.55 5.32
C ASN A 454 2.67 -21.93 5.76
N GLU A 455 3.43 -22.98 5.42
CA GLU A 455 3.06 -24.39 5.64
C GLU A 455 3.14 -24.83 7.12
N LYS A 456 3.80 -24.03 7.97
CA LYS A 456 3.93 -24.29 9.41
C LYS A 456 2.65 -23.97 10.17
N TYR A 457 1.88 -22.98 9.70
CA TYR A 457 0.71 -22.46 10.41
C TYR A 457 -0.60 -22.59 9.61
N GLY A 458 -0.55 -23.13 8.40
CA GLY A 458 -1.73 -23.36 7.58
C GLY A 458 -1.44 -24.14 6.31
N ARG A 459 -2.50 -24.48 5.59
CA ARG A 459 -2.43 -25.13 4.27
C ARG A 459 -3.28 -24.39 3.26
N HIS A 460 -3.22 -24.85 2.02
CA HIS A 460 -4.07 -24.36 0.95
C HIS A 460 -5.37 -25.15 0.93
N TYR A 461 -6.47 -24.43 0.74
CA TYR A 461 -7.81 -24.98 0.63
C TYR A 461 -8.42 -24.59 -0.69
N ALA A 462 -9.18 -25.51 -1.26
CA ALA A 462 -10.02 -25.21 -2.41
C ALA A 462 -11.18 -24.29 -1.99
N ILE A 463 -11.32 -23.16 -2.67
CA ILE A 463 -12.35 -22.16 -2.41
C ILE A 463 -13.12 -21.79 -3.69
N SER A 464 -14.15 -20.95 -3.56
CA SER A 464 -14.75 -20.17 -4.63
C SER A 464 -14.90 -18.72 -4.15
N VAL A 465 -14.37 -17.75 -4.88
CA VAL A 465 -14.58 -16.32 -4.54
C VAL A 465 -16.05 -15.97 -4.75
N LEU A 466 -16.74 -15.62 -3.68
CA LEU A 466 -18.14 -15.25 -3.75
C LEU A 466 -18.33 -13.75 -3.98
N ALA A 467 -17.46 -12.91 -3.39
CA ALA A 467 -17.50 -11.46 -3.62
C ALA A 467 -16.22 -10.72 -3.15
N GLY A 468 -16.02 -9.52 -3.69
CA GLY A 468 -14.85 -8.65 -3.46
C GLY A 468 -14.23 -8.20 -4.79
N PRO A 469 -13.15 -7.39 -4.79
CA PRO A 469 -12.50 -6.83 -3.62
C PRO A 469 -13.30 -5.75 -2.89
N PHE A 470 -13.10 -5.73 -1.59
CA PHE A 470 -13.79 -4.91 -0.61
C PHE A 470 -12.80 -4.07 0.15
N ASP A 471 -13.00 -2.76 0.23
CA ASP A 471 -12.05 -1.90 0.92
C ASP A 471 -12.17 -1.92 2.46
N LYS A 472 -12.84 -2.96 2.99
CA LYS A 472 -12.95 -3.29 4.42
C LYS A 472 -13.24 -4.76 4.67
N ILE A 473 -12.63 -5.27 5.75
CA ILE A 473 -12.84 -6.62 6.26
C ILE A 473 -14.31 -6.90 6.64
N SER A 474 -15.06 -5.86 7.04
CA SER A 474 -16.46 -6.00 7.47
C SER A 474 -17.44 -6.24 6.33
N LYS A 475 -17.13 -5.81 5.10
CA LYS A 475 -17.95 -6.09 3.92
C LYS A 475 -17.76 -7.52 3.46
N ALA A 476 -16.51 -7.95 3.45
CA ALA A 476 -16.16 -9.33 3.26
C ALA A 476 -16.82 -10.23 4.34
N LYS A 477 -16.87 -9.80 5.62
CA LYS A 477 -17.58 -10.49 6.72
C LYS A 477 -19.09 -10.64 6.55
N LYS A 478 -19.75 -9.71 5.84
CA LYS A 478 -21.20 -9.76 5.63
C LYS A 478 -21.55 -10.74 4.52
N VAL A 479 -20.79 -10.74 3.43
CA VAL A 479 -20.96 -11.73 2.36
C VAL A 479 -20.52 -13.14 2.79
N SER A 480 -19.69 -13.26 3.82
CA SER A 480 -19.34 -14.55 4.43
C SER A 480 -20.30 -15.07 5.50
N LYS A 481 -21.30 -14.28 5.88
CA LYS A 481 -22.32 -14.68 6.87
C LYS A 481 -23.73 -14.78 6.28
N ALA A 482 -23.88 -14.40 5.01
CA ALA A 482 -25.08 -14.54 4.20
C ALA A 482 -24.90 -15.77 3.31
#